data_AF-A0A4R6T8L3-F1
#
_entry.id   AF-A0A4R6T8L3-F1
#
_cell.length_a   1.000
_cell.length_b   1.000
_cell.length_c   1.000
_cell.angle_alpha   90.00
_cell.angle_beta   90.00
_cell.angle_gamma   90.00
#
_symmetry.space_group_name_H-M   'P 1'
#
loop_
_entity.id
_entity.type
_entity.pdbx_description
1 polymer ?
#
loop_
_entity_poly.entity_id
_entity_poly.type
_entity_poly.pdbx_seq_one_letter_code
_entity_poly.pdbx_strand_id
1 'polypeptide(L)'
;MSISSKIELLNIPNFYSSYYVLGFRKTGNLIYKPDKKFSKFNNRGFIIFRVEGKIGIIDNHDPVGVDQELYEACDLYFATNKLLGHSGYEQEKVRPIFPHFPVNILSTYIQLFGKDLLFKLKPRDLAREIYVLSSRPTYSKLPEAYTYGNYIFFSGSTWKKEPWANQIRAEFIRACKSKEGIEFEGGFIPRSDGNNFGFDQELNQKKYSPKEFSNLSAKSLINLNNPAVLGAVSWRLAEYWNFGTFVLSFPFAIDLPIAPVHGEHIHYISSSSEYAEVLDFVQKNPEYHQKIAKGGKSFFDRHCTPQAQSEYILNTILGTGN
;
A
#
# COMPACT_ATOMS: atom_id res chain seq x y z
N MET A 1 4.41 8.66 -23.47
CA MET A 1 3.27 8.78 -24.41
C MET A 1 2.00 8.51 -23.61
N SER A 2 1.03 9.42 -23.62
CA SER A 2 -0.25 9.16 -22.95
C SER A 2 -1.03 8.12 -23.76
N ILE A 3 -1.24 6.95 -23.18
CA ILE A 3 -2.07 5.88 -23.77
C ILE A 3 -3.52 6.36 -23.67
N SER A 4 -4.01 7.07 -24.69
CA SER A 4 -5.42 7.48 -24.75
C SER A 4 -6.34 6.31 -25.13
N SER A 5 -6.14 5.15 -24.49
CA SER A 5 -6.98 3.98 -24.69
C SER A 5 -8.23 4.10 -23.81
N LYS A 6 -9.35 3.60 -24.33
CA LYS A 6 -10.60 3.46 -23.60
C LYS A 6 -10.46 2.31 -22.60
N ILE A 7 -10.70 2.57 -21.32
CA ILE A 7 -10.60 1.59 -20.24
C ILE A 7 -12.00 1.34 -19.70
N GLU A 8 -12.50 0.12 -19.86
CA GLU A 8 -13.84 -0.28 -19.39
C GLU A 8 -13.71 -1.01 -18.04
N LEU A 9 -14.23 -0.45 -16.95
CA LEU A 9 -14.41 -1.19 -15.69
C LEU A 9 -15.64 -2.10 -15.79
N LEU A 10 -15.44 -3.38 -15.50
CA LEU A 10 -16.44 -4.43 -15.64
C LEU A 10 -17.12 -4.80 -14.31
N ASN A 11 -16.57 -4.36 -13.17
CA ASN A 11 -17.14 -4.50 -11.83
C ASN A 11 -17.09 -3.17 -11.06
N ILE A 12 -17.79 -3.10 -9.92
CA ILE A 12 -17.65 -2.04 -8.92
C ILE A 12 -16.60 -2.52 -7.91
N PRO A 13 -15.36 -1.99 -7.91
CA PRO A 13 -14.34 -2.38 -6.93
C PRO A 13 -14.58 -1.71 -5.57
N ASN A 14 -14.04 -2.26 -4.48
CA ASN A 14 -14.11 -1.62 -3.16
C ASN A 14 -13.04 -0.53 -2.97
N PHE A 15 -13.07 0.14 -1.81
CA PHE A 15 -12.19 1.27 -1.50
C PHE A 15 -10.68 0.95 -1.52
N TYR A 16 -10.25 -0.31 -1.38
CA TYR A 16 -8.83 -0.67 -1.50
C TYR A 16 -8.28 -0.41 -2.90
N SER A 17 -9.15 -0.51 -3.90
CA SER A 17 -8.83 -0.31 -5.31
C SER A 17 -8.77 1.16 -5.75
N SER A 18 -9.06 2.10 -4.85
CA SER A 18 -9.22 3.53 -5.17
C SER A 18 -8.01 4.14 -5.87
N TYR A 19 -6.81 3.69 -5.54
CA TYR A 19 -5.56 4.17 -6.12
C TYR A 19 -5.46 3.90 -7.63
N TYR A 20 -5.80 2.68 -8.04
CA TYR A 20 -5.77 2.27 -9.45
C TYR A 20 -6.93 2.87 -10.25
N VAL A 21 -8.11 3.00 -9.65
CA VAL A 21 -9.23 3.72 -10.29
C VAL A 21 -8.85 5.17 -10.59
N LEU A 22 -8.17 5.84 -9.65
CA LEU A 22 -7.60 7.17 -9.90
C LEU A 22 -6.54 7.13 -11.01
N GLY A 23 -5.67 6.13 -11.01
CA GLY A 23 -4.65 5.91 -12.04
C GLY A 23 -5.26 5.80 -13.45
N PHE A 24 -6.21 4.88 -13.64
CA PHE A 24 -6.89 4.68 -14.91
C PHE A 24 -7.63 5.94 -15.38
N ARG A 25 -8.25 6.69 -14.46
CA ARG A 25 -8.88 7.97 -14.80
C ARG A 25 -7.90 9.04 -15.26
N LYS A 26 -6.65 8.99 -14.79
CA LYS A 26 -5.59 9.95 -15.19
C LYS A 26 -4.92 9.58 -16.51
N THR A 27 -4.81 8.29 -16.82
CA THR A 27 -4.07 7.81 -17.99
C THR A 27 -4.94 7.65 -19.23
N GLY A 28 -6.23 7.31 -19.07
CA GLY A 28 -7.10 7.00 -20.20
C GLY A 28 -8.55 7.45 -20.00
N ASN A 29 -9.38 7.11 -20.98
CA ASN A 29 -10.82 7.36 -20.90
C ASN A 29 -11.49 6.24 -20.11
N LEU A 30 -11.55 6.41 -18.79
CA LEU A 30 -12.15 5.46 -17.87
C LEU A 30 -13.68 5.55 -17.91
N ILE A 31 -14.31 4.44 -18.29
CA ILE A 31 -15.76 4.29 -18.24
C ILE A 31 -16.14 3.05 -17.44
N TYR A 32 -17.37 3.03 -16.91
CA TYR A 32 -17.93 1.84 -16.30
C TYR A 32 -18.91 1.17 -17.28
N LYS A 33 -18.64 -0.10 -17.59
CA LYS A 33 -19.44 -0.93 -18.49
C LYS A 33 -19.56 -2.33 -17.87
N PRO A 34 -20.49 -2.50 -16.93
CA PRO A 34 -20.55 -3.71 -16.13
C PRO A 34 -20.79 -4.95 -16.97
N ASP A 35 -20.14 -6.04 -16.59
CA ASP A 35 -20.38 -7.37 -17.16
C ASP A 35 -21.11 -8.25 -16.13
N LYS A 36 -22.17 -8.94 -16.58
CA LYS A 36 -22.94 -9.83 -15.71
C LYS A 36 -22.08 -10.96 -15.15
N LYS A 37 -21.09 -11.44 -15.91
CA LYS A 37 -20.12 -12.47 -15.48
C LYS A 37 -19.40 -12.05 -14.20
N PHE A 38 -19.09 -10.77 -14.07
CA PHE A 38 -18.26 -10.26 -12.96
C PHE A 38 -19.07 -9.65 -11.81
N SER A 39 -20.39 -9.69 -11.87
CA SER A 39 -21.25 -9.01 -10.89
C SER A 39 -21.10 -9.52 -9.45
N LYS A 40 -20.70 -10.79 -9.27
CA LYS A 40 -20.43 -11.35 -7.93
C LYS A 40 -19.16 -10.80 -7.27
N PHE A 41 -18.29 -10.18 -8.06
CA PHE A 41 -17.06 -9.53 -7.59
C PHE A 41 -17.27 -8.03 -7.32
N ASN A 42 -18.51 -7.53 -7.38
CA ASN A 42 -18.83 -6.18 -6.93
C ASN A 42 -18.52 -6.02 -5.44
N ASN A 43 -17.96 -4.87 -5.08
CA ASN A 43 -17.49 -4.51 -3.74
C ASN A 43 -16.50 -5.49 -3.11
N ARG A 44 -15.70 -6.16 -3.94
CA ARG A 44 -14.56 -6.99 -3.53
C ARG A 44 -13.25 -6.26 -3.82
N GLY A 45 -12.14 -6.80 -3.31
CA GLY A 45 -10.79 -6.28 -3.52
C GLY A 45 -10.25 -6.43 -4.94
N PHE A 46 -11.13 -6.60 -5.94
CA PHE A 46 -10.76 -6.81 -7.34
C PHE A 46 -11.12 -5.61 -8.19
N ILE A 47 -10.24 -5.28 -9.13
CA ILE A 47 -10.57 -4.44 -10.28
C ILE A 47 -10.54 -5.32 -11.51
N ILE A 48 -11.64 -5.33 -12.24
CA ILE A 48 -11.78 -6.10 -13.47
C ILE A 48 -11.97 -5.08 -14.58
N PHE A 49 -11.03 -5.03 -15.51
CA PHE A 49 -11.03 -4.01 -16.56
C PHE A 49 -10.80 -4.63 -17.94
N ARG A 50 -11.26 -3.93 -18.97
CA ARG A 50 -11.00 -4.26 -20.37
C ARG A 50 -10.36 -3.09 -21.08
N VAL A 51 -9.31 -3.37 -21.86
CA VAL A 51 -8.65 -2.41 -22.73
C VAL A 51 -8.28 -3.12 -24.04
N GLU A 52 -8.68 -2.57 -25.18
CA GLU A 52 -8.40 -3.12 -26.51
C GLU A 52 -8.75 -4.62 -26.64
N GLY A 53 -9.89 -5.02 -26.06
CA GLY A 53 -10.37 -6.40 -26.07
C GLY A 53 -9.77 -7.31 -25.01
N LYS A 54 -8.61 -6.95 -24.42
CA LYS A 54 -7.94 -7.71 -23.36
C LYS A 54 -8.53 -7.42 -21.99
N ILE A 55 -8.64 -8.43 -21.14
CA ILE A 55 -9.15 -8.37 -19.77
C ILE A 55 -8.00 -8.47 -18.78
N GLY A 56 -7.91 -7.46 -17.90
CA GLY A 56 -6.97 -7.46 -16.78
C GLY A 56 -7.69 -7.53 -15.44
N ILE A 57 -7.04 -8.18 -14.47
CA ILE A 57 -7.50 -8.26 -13.07
C ILE A 57 -6.45 -7.61 -12.18
N ILE A 58 -6.85 -6.75 -11.25
CA ILE A 58 -5.99 -6.31 -10.14
C ILE A 58 -6.55 -6.88 -8.85
N ASP A 59 -5.75 -7.67 -8.15
CA ASP A 59 -6.10 -8.32 -6.89
C ASP A 59 -5.43 -7.64 -5.69
N ASN A 60 -6.24 -7.03 -4.82
CA ASN A 60 -5.83 -6.33 -3.60
C ASN A 60 -5.99 -7.16 -2.33
N HIS A 61 -6.22 -8.48 -2.42
CA HIS A 61 -6.28 -9.33 -1.24
C HIS A 61 -4.89 -9.58 -0.64
N ASP A 62 -4.89 -10.06 0.60
CA ASP A 62 -3.70 -10.61 1.26
C ASP A 62 -3.15 -11.79 0.44
N PRO A 63 -1.87 -12.17 0.61
CA PRO A 63 -1.20 -13.17 -0.21
C PRO A 63 -1.71 -14.61 0.06
N VAL A 64 -2.90 -14.92 -0.44
CA VAL A 64 -3.58 -16.22 -0.27
C VAL A 64 -3.65 -17.03 -1.56
N GLY A 65 -2.92 -16.59 -2.60
CA GLY A 65 -2.97 -17.14 -3.95
C GLY A 65 -3.85 -16.31 -4.88
N VAL A 66 -4.24 -16.92 -6.02
CA VAL A 66 -5.09 -16.27 -7.02
C VAL A 66 -6.52 -16.82 -6.96
N ASP A 67 -7.48 -15.97 -7.30
CA ASP A 67 -8.84 -16.42 -7.61
C ASP A 67 -8.84 -17.11 -8.99
N GLN A 68 -9.06 -18.43 -9.00
CA GLN A 68 -8.91 -19.24 -10.23
C GLN A 68 -9.93 -18.89 -11.30
N GLU A 69 -11.15 -18.53 -10.92
CA GLU A 69 -12.17 -18.14 -11.89
C GLU A 69 -11.80 -16.84 -12.60
N LEU A 70 -11.26 -15.87 -11.84
CA LEU A 70 -10.76 -14.63 -12.43
C LEU A 70 -9.49 -14.85 -13.25
N TYR A 71 -8.59 -15.74 -12.81
CA TYR A 71 -7.37 -16.10 -13.53
C TYR A 71 -7.69 -16.70 -14.91
N GLU A 72 -8.62 -17.65 -14.97
CA GLU A 72 -9.07 -18.26 -16.23
C GLU A 72 -9.77 -17.24 -17.13
N ALA A 73 -10.48 -16.27 -16.55
CA ALA A 73 -11.26 -15.27 -17.28
C ALA A 73 -10.45 -14.08 -17.84
N CYS A 74 -9.15 -13.99 -17.55
CA CYS A 74 -8.33 -12.83 -17.87
C CYS A 74 -7.14 -13.17 -18.79
N ASP A 75 -6.60 -12.13 -19.42
CA ASP A 75 -5.34 -12.18 -20.16
C ASP A 75 -4.16 -12.00 -19.21
N LEU A 76 -4.25 -11.09 -18.23
CA LEU A 76 -3.26 -10.88 -17.18
C LEU A 76 -3.89 -10.67 -15.81
N TYR A 77 -3.20 -11.18 -14.79
CA TYR A 77 -3.59 -11.12 -13.39
C TYR A 77 -2.52 -10.38 -12.57
N PHE A 78 -2.84 -9.19 -12.10
CA PHE A 78 -1.94 -8.34 -11.33
C PHE A 78 -2.18 -8.53 -9.83
N ALA A 79 -1.21 -9.11 -9.12
CA ALA A 79 -1.31 -9.38 -7.69
C ALA A 79 -0.53 -8.34 -6.87
N THR A 80 -1.21 -7.66 -5.95
CA THR A 80 -0.59 -6.69 -5.03
C THR A 80 0.46 -7.31 -4.10
N ASN A 81 0.19 -8.52 -3.63
CA ASN A 81 1.03 -9.26 -2.70
C ASN A 81 1.47 -10.58 -3.34
N LYS A 82 2.21 -10.52 -4.45
CA LYS A 82 2.72 -11.71 -5.14
C LYS A 82 3.82 -12.39 -4.29
N LEU A 83 3.44 -13.21 -3.32
CA LEU A 83 4.37 -13.88 -2.39
C LEU A 83 5.34 -14.81 -3.13
N LEU A 84 6.63 -14.70 -2.81
CA LEU A 84 7.68 -15.54 -3.38
C LEU A 84 7.53 -16.99 -2.92
N GLY A 85 7.69 -17.95 -3.84
CA GLY A 85 7.60 -19.39 -3.57
C GLY A 85 6.18 -19.93 -3.32
N HIS A 86 5.15 -19.11 -3.49
CA HIS A 86 3.76 -19.56 -3.40
C HIS A 86 3.27 -20.03 -4.78
N SER A 87 2.96 -21.33 -4.92
CA SER A 87 2.61 -21.96 -6.20
C SER A 87 1.48 -21.25 -6.98
N GLY A 88 0.47 -20.72 -6.27
CA GLY A 88 -0.61 -19.95 -6.89
C GLY A 88 -0.14 -18.70 -7.65
N TYR A 89 1.02 -18.14 -7.32
CA TYR A 89 1.58 -16.93 -7.93
C TYR A 89 2.65 -17.21 -8.99
N GLU A 90 3.06 -18.46 -9.18
CA GLU A 90 4.07 -18.87 -10.19
C GLU A 90 3.43 -19.11 -11.57
N GLN A 91 2.13 -18.87 -11.69
CA GLN A 91 1.39 -19.06 -12.92
C GLN A 91 1.72 -17.98 -13.97
N GLU A 92 1.70 -18.37 -15.25
CA GLU A 92 2.20 -17.57 -16.37
C GLU A 92 1.57 -16.19 -16.51
N LYS A 93 0.28 -16.02 -16.21
CA LYS A 93 -0.41 -14.72 -16.36
C LYS A 93 -0.22 -13.78 -15.16
N VAL A 94 0.37 -14.27 -14.07
CA VAL A 94 0.48 -13.50 -12.82
C VAL A 94 1.63 -12.51 -12.92
N ARG A 95 1.36 -11.24 -12.64
CA ARG A 95 2.35 -10.16 -12.62
C ARG A 95 2.30 -9.45 -11.26
N PRO A 96 3.46 -9.07 -10.70
CA PRO A 96 3.48 -8.20 -9.54
C PRO A 96 3.10 -6.76 -9.93
N ILE A 97 2.75 -5.97 -8.92
CA ILE A 97 2.55 -4.51 -9.03
C ILE A 97 3.26 -3.79 -7.89
N PHE A 98 3.46 -2.48 -8.04
CA PHE A 98 4.18 -1.68 -7.05
C PHE A 98 3.32 -1.42 -5.80
N PRO A 99 3.95 -1.08 -4.67
CA PRO A 99 3.24 -0.67 -3.47
C PRO A 99 2.31 0.53 -3.73
N HIS A 100 1.16 0.54 -3.09
CA HIS A 100 0.12 1.56 -3.25
C HIS A 100 -0.61 1.79 -1.91
N PHE A 101 -1.50 2.78 -1.87
CA PHE A 101 -2.34 3.06 -0.71
C PHE A 101 -3.73 3.58 -1.12
N PRO A 102 -4.80 3.27 -0.38
CA PRO A 102 -6.13 3.80 -0.68
C PRO A 102 -6.20 5.33 -0.56
N VAL A 103 -6.88 5.98 -1.50
CA VAL A 103 -7.02 7.44 -1.59
C VAL A 103 -8.48 7.85 -1.77
N ASN A 104 -8.81 9.08 -1.39
CA ASN A 104 -10.16 9.59 -1.59
C ASN A 104 -10.44 9.83 -3.07
N ILE A 105 -11.38 9.04 -3.61
CA ILE A 105 -11.92 9.17 -4.97
C ILE A 105 -13.44 9.32 -4.96
N LEU A 106 -14.06 9.74 -3.86
CA LEU A 106 -15.52 9.66 -3.68
C LEU A 106 -16.30 10.31 -4.82
N SER A 107 -15.87 11.50 -5.26
CA SER A 107 -16.48 12.19 -6.41
C SER A 107 -16.37 11.35 -7.70
N THR A 108 -15.19 10.80 -7.99
CA THR A 108 -14.97 9.92 -9.14
C THR A 108 -15.78 8.64 -9.04
N TYR A 109 -15.87 8.05 -7.85
CA TYR A 109 -16.60 6.81 -7.57
C TYR A 109 -18.10 7.00 -7.83
N ILE A 110 -18.70 8.09 -7.32
CA ILE A 110 -20.10 8.42 -7.57
C ILE A 110 -20.34 8.72 -9.06
N GLN A 111 -19.44 9.46 -9.71
CA GLN A 111 -19.56 9.78 -11.14
C GLN A 111 -19.50 8.54 -12.04
N LEU A 112 -18.59 7.59 -11.75
CA LEU A 112 -18.40 6.40 -12.57
C LEU A 112 -19.55 5.40 -12.41
N PHE A 113 -20.00 5.15 -11.19
CA PHE A 113 -20.95 4.07 -10.90
C PHE A 113 -22.39 4.57 -10.74
N GLY A 114 -22.60 5.83 -10.36
CA GLY A 114 -23.91 6.47 -10.29
C GLY A 114 -24.95 5.63 -9.54
N LYS A 115 -26.11 5.43 -10.16
CA LYS A 115 -27.23 4.66 -9.59
C LYS A 115 -26.91 3.19 -9.35
N ASP A 116 -25.94 2.60 -10.06
CA ASP A 116 -25.57 1.19 -9.86
C ASP A 116 -25.02 0.94 -8.45
N LEU A 117 -24.49 1.96 -7.78
CA LEU A 117 -24.10 1.85 -6.37
C LEU A 117 -25.27 1.46 -5.47
N LEU A 118 -26.47 2.01 -5.73
CA LEU A 118 -27.69 1.72 -4.96
C LEU A 118 -28.28 0.36 -5.32
N PHE A 119 -28.19 -0.05 -6.59
CA PHE A 119 -28.81 -1.29 -7.06
C PHE A 119 -27.93 -2.53 -6.88
N LYS A 120 -26.61 -2.37 -6.91
CA LYS A 120 -25.66 -3.50 -6.90
C LYS A 120 -24.93 -3.70 -5.59
N LEU A 121 -24.95 -2.71 -4.69
CA LEU A 121 -24.34 -2.82 -3.37
C LEU A 121 -25.41 -2.88 -2.28
N LYS A 122 -25.10 -3.58 -1.19
CA LYS A 122 -25.96 -3.54 0.01
C LYS A 122 -25.87 -2.14 0.65
N PRO A 123 -26.94 -1.60 1.24
CA PRO A 123 -26.91 -0.26 1.86
C PRO A 123 -25.79 -0.08 2.90
N ARG A 124 -25.55 -1.10 3.74
CA ARG A 124 -24.45 -1.10 4.72
C ARG A 124 -23.07 -1.02 4.05
N ASP A 125 -22.90 -1.76 2.96
CA ASP A 125 -21.65 -1.80 2.22
C ASP A 125 -21.39 -0.44 1.55
N LEU A 126 -22.40 0.13 0.87
CA LEU A 126 -22.30 1.45 0.27
C LEU A 126 -21.97 2.55 1.31
N ALA A 127 -22.65 2.53 2.46
CA ALA A 127 -22.36 3.47 3.55
C ALA A 127 -20.91 3.34 4.04
N ARG A 128 -20.40 2.10 4.14
CA ARG A 128 -18.99 1.84 4.47
C ARG A 128 -18.04 2.38 3.40
N GLU A 129 -18.31 2.13 2.12
CA GLU A 129 -17.47 2.64 1.02
C GLU A 129 -17.39 4.18 1.05
N ILE A 130 -18.54 4.87 1.21
CA ILE A 130 -18.59 6.33 1.31
C ILE A 130 -17.80 6.83 2.52
N TYR A 131 -18.02 6.22 3.69
CA TYR A 131 -17.31 6.60 4.92
C TYR A 131 -15.80 6.41 4.78
N VAL A 132 -15.35 5.24 4.30
CA VAL A 132 -13.92 4.97 4.18
C VAL A 132 -13.28 5.89 3.14
N LEU A 133 -13.86 6.04 1.93
CA LEU A 133 -13.31 6.92 0.91
C LEU A 133 -13.22 8.37 1.38
N SER A 134 -14.25 8.90 2.04
CA SER A 134 -14.26 10.27 2.57
C SER A 134 -13.26 10.48 3.72
N SER A 135 -12.97 9.45 4.51
CA SER A 135 -11.99 9.52 5.61
C SER A 135 -10.53 9.54 5.13
N ARG A 136 -10.26 9.16 3.87
CA ARG A 136 -8.90 9.12 3.32
C ARG A 136 -8.46 10.49 2.83
N PRO A 137 -7.15 10.78 2.84
CA PRO A 137 -6.59 11.92 2.13
C PRO A 137 -6.83 11.80 0.63
N THR A 138 -7.02 12.94 -0.04
CA THR A 138 -6.94 13.00 -1.51
C THR A 138 -5.48 12.81 -1.92
N TYR A 139 -5.24 12.04 -2.98
CA TYR A 139 -3.89 11.88 -3.50
C TYR A 139 -3.32 13.23 -3.95
N SER A 140 -2.12 13.54 -3.48
CA SER A 140 -1.28 14.61 -4.00
C SER A 140 0.11 14.06 -4.25
N LYS A 141 0.70 14.45 -5.39
CA LYS A 141 2.13 14.25 -5.62
C LYS A 141 2.84 15.34 -4.83
N LEU A 142 3.50 14.94 -3.75
CA LEU A 142 4.21 15.90 -2.91
C LEU A 142 5.52 16.31 -3.59
N PRO A 143 5.93 17.58 -3.45
CA PRO A 143 7.26 17.99 -3.87
C PRO A 143 8.31 17.22 -3.06
N GLU A 144 9.53 17.17 -3.57
CA GLU A 144 10.66 16.71 -2.78
C GLU A 144 10.84 17.66 -1.60
N ALA A 145 10.54 17.17 -0.40
CA ALA A 145 10.76 17.86 0.85
C ALA A 145 11.61 16.94 1.73
N TYR A 146 12.66 17.51 2.33
CA TYR A 146 13.54 16.77 3.22
C TYR A 146 13.41 17.34 4.62
N THR A 147 13.09 16.48 5.57
CA THR A 147 13.07 16.78 6.99
C THR A 147 14.08 15.89 7.70
N TYR A 148 14.79 16.48 8.66
CA TYR A 148 15.69 15.76 9.54
C TYR A 148 15.45 16.28 10.96
N GLY A 149 15.26 15.37 11.90
CA GLY A 149 14.94 15.69 13.28
C GLY A 149 15.05 14.45 14.15
N ASN A 150 14.62 14.55 15.40
CA ASN A 150 14.68 13.47 16.38
C ASN A 150 13.35 12.74 16.58
N TYR A 151 12.28 13.19 15.93
CA TYR A 151 10.93 12.66 16.12
C TYR A 151 10.75 11.34 15.37
N ILE A 152 10.16 10.33 16.01
CA ILE A 152 9.75 9.07 15.38
C ILE A 152 8.31 8.76 15.78
N PHE A 153 7.48 8.51 14.77
CA PHE A 153 6.11 8.02 14.98
C PHE A 153 5.95 6.58 14.50
N PHE A 154 5.28 5.75 15.29
CA PHE A 154 4.81 4.44 14.87
C PHE A 154 3.47 4.11 15.52
N SER A 155 2.49 3.65 14.74
CA SER A 155 1.26 3.09 15.30
C SER A 155 0.77 1.88 14.50
N GLY A 156 0.41 0.80 15.18
CA GLY A 156 -0.03 -0.43 14.50
C GLY A 156 -0.98 -1.28 15.33
N SER A 157 -1.79 -2.11 14.66
CA SER A 157 -2.58 -3.13 15.35
C SER A 157 -1.72 -4.35 15.70
N THR A 158 -2.09 -5.06 16.76
CA THR A 158 -1.59 -6.41 17.04
C THR A 158 -2.43 -7.48 16.35
N TRP A 159 -1.77 -8.54 15.89
CA TRP A 159 -2.36 -9.60 15.08
C TRP A 159 -2.31 -10.94 15.79
N LYS A 160 -3.48 -11.56 15.99
CA LYS A 160 -3.59 -12.86 16.68
C LYS A 160 -2.82 -13.99 15.99
N LYS A 161 -2.78 -13.97 14.66
CA LYS A 161 -2.17 -15.03 13.84
C LYS A 161 -0.74 -14.74 13.40
N GLU A 162 -0.19 -13.57 13.75
CA GLU A 162 1.15 -13.13 13.32
C GLU A 162 1.98 -12.67 14.54
N PRO A 163 2.28 -13.58 15.49
CA PRO A 163 3.00 -13.22 16.72
C PRO A 163 4.39 -12.66 16.43
N TRP A 164 5.07 -13.19 15.41
CA TRP A 164 6.38 -12.72 14.98
C TRP A 164 6.35 -11.25 14.51
N ALA A 165 5.29 -10.84 13.78
CA ALA A 165 5.13 -9.46 13.33
C ALA A 165 4.85 -8.51 14.49
N ASN A 166 4.11 -8.97 15.51
CA ASN A 166 3.92 -8.19 16.74
C ASN A 166 5.24 -8.00 17.47
N GLN A 167 6.06 -9.05 17.59
CA GLN A 167 7.35 -9.00 18.27
C GLN A 167 8.28 -7.97 17.60
N ILE A 168 8.45 -8.02 16.28
CA ILE A 168 9.29 -7.09 15.51
C ILE A 168 8.87 -5.64 15.72
N ARG A 169 7.56 -5.36 15.79
CA ARG A 169 7.03 -4.02 16.03
C ARG A 169 7.24 -3.58 17.48
N ALA A 170 7.05 -4.48 18.44
CA ALA A 170 7.27 -4.20 19.85
C ALA A 170 8.74 -3.85 20.11
N GLU A 171 9.66 -4.59 19.49
CA GLU A 171 11.10 -4.34 19.58
C GLU A 171 11.48 -2.99 18.98
N PHE A 172 10.87 -2.59 17.87
CA PHE A 172 11.07 -1.25 17.31
C PHE A 172 10.60 -0.15 18.26
N ILE A 173 9.40 -0.32 18.84
CA ILE A 173 8.85 0.62 19.83
C ILE A 173 9.79 0.75 21.03
N ARG A 174 10.27 -0.38 21.57
CA ARG A 174 11.22 -0.41 22.71
C ARG A 174 12.55 0.24 22.36
N ALA A 175 13.09 -0.04 21.17
CA ALA A 175 14.34 0.58 20.70
C ALA A 175 14.19 2.10 20.59
N CYS A 176 13.08 2.60 20.03
CA CYS A 176 12.84 4.04 19.93
C CYS A 176 12.64 4.69 21.31
N LYS A 177 11.86 4.07 22.22
CA LYS A 177 11.61 4.58 23.58
C LYS A 177 12.88 4.64 24.44
N SER A 178 13.82 3.72 24.23
CA SER A 178 15.06 3.64 25.01
C SER A 178 16.19 4.51 24.45
N LYS A 179 16.04 5.04 23.24
CA LYS A 179 17.10 5.78 22.55
C LYS A 179 17.17 7.23 23.03
N GLU A 180 18.32 7.61 23.59
CA GLU A 180 18.58 9.01 23.98
C GLU A 180 18.52 9.94 22.77
N GLY A 181 17.88 11.10 22.96
CA GLY A 181 17.74 12.10 21.92
C GLY A 181 16.75 11.73 20.82
N ILE A 182 15.91 10.69 20.99
CA ILE A 182 14.75 10.40 20.13
C ILE A 182 13.46 10.76 20.87
N GLU A 183 12.56 11.46 20.16
CA GLU A 183 11.21 11.73 20.62
C GLU A 183 10.24 10.73 19.97
N PHE A 184 9.87 9.69 20.71
CA PHE A 184 8.97 8.65 20.19
C PHE A 184 7.49 8.93 20.53
N GLU A 185 6.62 8.90 19.52
CA GLU A 185 5.17 8.95 19.68
C GLU A 185 4.50 7.70 19.06
N GLY A 186 3.56 7.11 19.79
CA GLY A 186 2.74 6.01 19.32
C GLY A 186 2.98 4.69 20.07
N GLY A 187 2.83 3.56 19.38
CA GLY A 187 2.65 2.24 19.96
C GLY A 187 1.58 1.36 19.30
N PHE A 188 1.14 0.32 19.98
CA PHE A 188 0.07 -0.55 19.52
C PHE A 188 -1.31 0.04 19.79
N ILE A 189 -2.22 -0.12 18.83
CA ILE A 189 -3.64 0.21 19.02
C ILE A 189 -4.23 -0.81 20.01
N PRO A 190 -4.78 -0.36 21.16
CA PRO A 190 -5.42 -1.27 22.11
C PRO A 190 -6.55 -2.02 21.45
N ARG A 191 -6.62 -3.33 21.69
CA ARG A 191 -7.69 -4.16 21.12
C ARG A 191 -8.99 -3.95 21.87
N SER A 192 -10.11 -4.04 21.14
CA SER A 192 -11.45 -3.91 21.73
C SER A 192 -11.80 -5.04 22.70
N ASP A 193 -11.14 -6.19 22.57
CA ASP A 193 -11.30 -7.34 23.48
C ASP A 193 -10.32 -7.31 24.67
N GLY A 194 -9.48 -6.28 24.78
CA GLY A 194 -8.50 -6.12 25.86
C GLY A 194 -7.30 -7.09 25.81
N ASN A 195 -7.31 -8.08 24.93
CA ASN A 195 -6.23 -9.07 24.85
C ASN A 195 -5.08 -8.55 23.98
N ASN A 196 -4.23 -7.70 24.54
CA ASN A 196 -3.10 -7.10 23.82
C ASN A 196 -1.89 -8.04 23.65
N PHE A 197 -2.05 -9.34 23.90
CA PHE A 197 -1.02 -10.37 23.75
C PHE A 197 0.28 -10.08 24.53
N GLY A 198 0.18 -9.39 25.68
CA GLY A 198 1.33 -9.06 26.54
C GLY A 198 2.11 -7.82 26.12
N PHE A 199 1.60 -7.02 25.18
CA PHE A 199 2.24 -5.77 24.72
C PHE A 199 1.65 -4.50 25.37
N ASP A 200 1.20 -4.60 26.63
CA ASP A 200 0.51 -3.50 27.32
C ASP A 200 1.41 -2.27 27.55
N GLN A 201 2.73 -2.46 27.66
CA GLN A 201 3.72 -1.37 27.82
C GLN A 201 4.02 -0.65 26.51
N GLU A 202 3.64 -1.24 25.37
CA GLU A 202 3.86 -0.71 24.04
C GLU A 202 2.59 -0.10 23.45
N LEU A 203 1.49 0.02 24.22
CA LEU A 203 0.25 0.59 23.73
C LEU A 203 0.34 2.10 23.44
N ASN A 204 -0.45 2.52 22.47
CA ASN A 204 -0.76 3.92 22.21
C ASN A 204 -1.49 4.55 23.39
N GLN A 205 -1.18 5.82 23.66
CA GLN A 205 -1.91 6.64 24.63
C GLN A 205 -3.23 7.20 24.08
N LYS A 206 -3.34 7.34 22.75
CA LYS A 206 -4.54 7.85 22.06
C LYS A 206 -4.77 7.13 20.73
N LYS A 207 -5.97 7.31 20.16
CA LYS A 207 -6.27 6.85 18.79
C LYS A 207 -5.90 7.93 17.78
N TYR A 208 -5.21 7.53 16.71
CA TYR A 208 -4.82 8.42 15.62
C TYR A 208 -5.79 8.29 14.44
N SER A 209 -6.29 9.41 13.93
CA SER A 209 -7.04 9.41 12.67
C SER A 209 -6.13 9.06 11.48
N PRO A 210 -6.65 8.57 10.33
CA PRO A 210 -5.82 8.32 9.15
C PRO A 210 -5.01 9.54 8.69
N LYS A 211 -5.59 10.75 8.80
CA LYS A 211 -4.92 12.01 8.46
C LYS A 211 -3.81 12.35 9.46
N GLU A 212 -4.08 12.21 10.76
CA GLU A 212 -3.08 12.43 11.82
C GLU A 212 -1.91 11.46 11.68
N PHE A 213 -2.19 10.16 11.50
CA PHE A 213 -1.18 9.14 11.24
C PHE A 213 -0.25 9.54 10.09
N SER A 214 -0.83 9.97 8.96
CA SER A 214 -0.07 10.36 7.76
C SER A 214 0.82 11.57 8.04
N ASN A 215 0.28 12.57 8.73
CA ASN A 215 1.01 13.79 9.08
C ASN A 215 2.17 13.53 10.05
N LEU A 216 1.99 12.64 11.03
CA LEU A 216 3.05 12.28 11.97
C LEU A 216 4.12 11.42 11.30
N SER A 217 3.72 10.45 10.47
CA SER A 217 4.65 9.62 9.70
C SER A 217 5.53 10.46 8.76
N ALA A 218 4.98 11.51 8.14
CA ALA A 218 5.74 12.42 7.28
C ALA A 218 6.83 13.24 8.02
N LYS A 219 6.77 13.30 9.36
CA LYS A 219 7.76 13.98 10.21
C LYS A 219 8.79 13.03 10.81
N SER A 220 8.55 11.72 10.73
CA SER A 220 9.41 10.71 11.35
C SER A 220 10.81 10.72 10.75
N LEU A 221 11.82 10.66 11.61
CA LEU A 221 13.21 10.36 11.26
C LEU A 221 13.34 8.98 10.63
N ILE A 222 12.59 7.99 11.10
CA ILE A 222 12.55 6.65 10.50
C ILE A 222 11.11 6.18 10.45
N ASN A 223 10.67 5.71 9.28
CA ASN A 223 9.43 4.97 9.13
C ASN A 223 9.75 3.48 8.95
N LEU A 224 9.28 2.66 9.90
CA LEU A 224 9.38 1.21 9.80
C LEU A 224 8.33 0.68 8.82
N ASN A 225 8.78 0.12 7.70
CA ASN A 225 8.00 -0.83 6.93
C ASN A 225 8.22 -2.23 7.51
N ASN A 226 7.41 -2.57 8.50
CA ASN A 226 7.35 -3.92 9.03
C ASN A 226 6.59 -4.81 8.03
N PRO A 227 6.86 -6.13 7.98
CA PRO A 227 6.03 -6.98 7.16
C PRO A 227 4.64 -7.15 7.83
N ALA A 228 3.62 -7.22 6.99
CA ALA A 228 2.22 -7.28 7.38
C ALA A 228 1.77 -8.74 7.45
N VAL A 229 0.45 -8.97 7.43
CA VAL A 229 -0.15 -10.31 7.46
C VAL A 229 0.39 -11.15 6.30
N LEU A 230 0.74 -12.41 6.57
CA LEU A 230 1.19 -13.37 5.56
C LEU A 230 2.37 -12.90 4.67
N GLY A 231 3.27 -12.06 5.19
CA GLY A 231 4.44 -11.57 4.44
C GLY A 231 4.14 -10.44 3.45
N ALA A 232 2.90 -9.92 3.44
CA ALA A 232 2.53 -8.75 2.66
C ALA A 232 3.35 -7.51 3.04
N VAL A 233 3.48 -6.59 2.10
CA VAL A 233 4.05 -5.27 2.38
C VAL A 233 2.95 -4.34 2.89
N SER A 234 3.28 -3.52 3.88
CA SER A 234 2.33 -2.53 4.39
C SER A 234 2.00 -1.50 3.32
N TRP A 235 0.72 -1.16 3.15
CA TRP A 235 0.32 -0.09 2.24
C TRP A 235 0.90 1.27 2.63
N ARG A 236 1.33 1.42 3.89
CA ARG A 236 2.02 2.63 4.37
C ARG A 236 3.37 2.84 3.69
N LEU A 237 4.00 1.79 3.14
CA LEU A 237 5.30 1.93 2.46
C LEU A 237 5.25 2.97 1.34
N ALA A 238 4.23 2.91 0.50
CA ALA A 238 4.07 3.86 -0.60
C ALA A 238 3.77 5.29 -0.10
N GLU A 239 3.10 5.44 1.05
CA GLU A 239 2.93 6.76 1.69
C GLU A 239 4.28 7.29 2.19
N TYR A 240 5.08 6.47 2.88
CA TYR A 240 6.39 6.87 3.40
C TYR A 240 7.34 7.35 2.31
N TRP A 241 7.37 6.64 1.17
CA TRP A 241 8.12 7.09 0.01
C TRP A 241 7.55 8.35 -0.64
N ASN A 242 6.22 8.50 -0.73
CA ASN A 242 5.63 9.75 -1.23
C ASN A 242 5.96 10.95 -0.33
N PHE A 243 6.11 10.74 0.98
CA PHE A 243 6.57 11.77 1.91
C PHE A 243 8.07 12.08 1.77
N GLY A 244 8.84 11.22 1.10
CA GLY A 244 10.30 11.34 1.03
C GLY A 244 10.96 11.15 2.39
N THR A 245 10.49 10.16 3.15
CA THR A 245 11.04 9.81 4.48
C THR A 245 11.98 8.61 4.39
N PHE A 246 12.86 8.47 5.37
CA PHE A 246 13.71 7.30 5.49
C PHE A 246 12.88 6.06 5.84
N VAL A 247 12.98 5.02 5.00
CA VAL A 247 12.30 3.75 5.21
C VAL A 247 13.27 2.70 5.70
N LEU A 248 12.99 2.17 6.89
CA LEU A 248 13.62 0.99 7.45
C LEU A 248 12.74 -0.23 7.18
N SER A 249 13.30 -1.33 6.70
CA SER A 249 12.49 -2.51 6.40
C SER A 249 13.26 -3.82 6.50
N PHE A 250 12.54 -4.93 6.56
CA PHE A 250 13.08 -6.24 6.25
C PHE A 250 12.99 -6.48 4.74
N PRO A 251 13.83 -7.37 4.17
CA PRO A 251 13.65 -7.82 2.79
C PRO A 251 12.21 -8.25 2.51
N PHE A 252 11.69 -7.89 1.34
CA PHE A 252 10.30 -8.20 1.01
C PHE A 252 10.13 -9.69 0.72
N ALA A 253 9.08 -10.28 1.28
CA ALA A 253 8.67 -11.65 0.95
C ALA A 253 7.82 -11.70 -0.34
N ILE A 254 7.42 -10.54 -0.87
CA ILE A 254 6.68 -10.41 -2.12
C ILE A 254 7.59 -10.00 -3.26
N ASP A 255 7.21 -10.42 -4.45
CA ASP A 255 7.78 -10.01 -5.72
C ASP A 255 7.28 -8.60 -6.11
N LEU A 256 8.15 -7.82 -6.75
CA LEU A 256 7.85 -6.50 -7.29
C LEU A 256 8.36 -6.41 -8.73
N PRO A 257 7.74 -5.59 -9.61
CA PRO A 257 8.24 -5.47 -10.98
C PRO A 257 9.71 -5.00 -11.02
N ILE A 258 10.08 -4.10 -10.10
CA ILE A 258 11.45 -3.67 -9.84
C ILE A 258 11.61 -3.55 -8.32
N ALA A 259 12.63 -4.17 -7.75
CA ALA A 259 12.92 -4.09 -6.32
C ALA A 259 13.64 -2.77 -5.95
N PRO A 260 13.33 -2.15 -4.80
CA PRO A 260 14.13 -1.03 -4.29
C PRO A 260 15.51 -1.53 -3.81
N VAL A 261 16.52 -0.69 -3.91
CA VAL A 261 17.92 -1.06 -3.67
C VAL A 261 18.33 -0.62 -2.25
N HIS A 262 18.94 -1.53 -1.50
CA HIS A 262 19.51 -1.22 -0.17
C HIS A 262 20.53 -0.09 -0.27
N GLY A 263 20.48 0.88 0.64
CA GLY A 263 21.47 1.96 0.68
C GLY A 263 21.23 3.05 -0.38
N GLU A 264 20.17 2.92 -1.18
CA GLU A 264 19.75 3.90 -2.18
C GLU A 264 18.29 4.31 -2.01
N HIS A 265 17.35 3.36 -2.11
CA HIS A 265 15.92 3.62 -2.05
C HIS A 265 15.31 3.30 -0.67
N ILE A 266 15.98 2.44 0.09
CA ILE A 266 15.50 1.85 1.34
C ILE A 266 16.70 1.35 2.16
N HIS A 267 16.56 1.28 3.48
CA HIS A 267 17.53 0.59 4.33
C HIS A 267 16.93 -0.73 4.84
N TYR A 268 17.55 -1.83 4.44
CA TYR A 268 17.16 -3.18 4.87
C TYR A 268 17.96 -3.62 6.09
N ILE A 269 17.27 -4.28 7.02
CA ILE A 269 17.84 -5.04 8.15
C ILE A 269 17.42 -6.51 8.04
N SER A 270 18.23 -7.41 8.62
CA SER A 270 17.93 -8.85 8.64
C SER A 270 17.32 -9.29 9.97
N SER A 271 17.52 -8.51 11.04
CA SER A 271 17.08 -8.80 12.40
C SER A 271 16.64 -7.53 13.12
N SER A 272 15.63 -7.65 13.98
CA SER A 272 15.19 -6.57 14.87
C SER A 272 16.23 -6.18 15.92
N SER A 273 17.26 -7.01 16.14
CA SER A 273 18.41 -6.65 16.99
C SER A 273 19.20 -5.46 16.44
N GLU A 274 19.09 -5.17 15.14
CA GLU A 274 19.81 -4.08 14.47
C GLU A 274 19.18 -2.69 14.72
N TYR A 275 17.97 -2.61 15.30
CA TYR A 275 17.27 -1.32 15.46
C TYR A 275 18.08 -0.27 16.22
N ALA A 276 18.74 -0.65 17.31
CA ALA A 276 19.54 0.28 18.11
C ALA A 276 20.72 0.85 17.31
N GLU A 277 21.42 -0.01 16.57
CA GLU A 277 22.54 0.38 15.71
C GLU A 277 22.08 1.29 14.57
N VAL A 278 20.97 0.97 13.91
CA VAL A 278 20.40 1.80 12.84
C VAL A 278 19.98 3.17 13.37
N LEU A 279 19.34 3.25 14.54
CA LEU A 279 18.98 4.52 15.16
C LEU A 279 20.22 5.37 15.45
N ASP A 280 21.27 4.76 16.01
CA ASP A 280 22.57 5.40 16.24
C ASP A 280 23.20 5.93 14.96
N PHE A 281 23.20 5.10 13.92
CA PHE A 281 23.80 5.42 12.64
C PHE A 281 23.06 6.58 11.97
N VAL A 282 21.73 6.52 11.90
CA VAL A 282 20.91 7.55 11.27
C VAL A 282 21.06 8.90 12.00
N GLN A 283 21.07 8.93 13.34
CA GLN A 283 21.28 10.17 14.11
C GLN A 283 22.64 10.84 13.83
N LYS A 284 23.68 10.05 13.55
CA LYS A 284 25.05 10.54 13.31
C LYS A 284 25.34 10.82 11.83
N ASN A 285 24.50 10.35 10.92
CA ASN A 285 24.76 10.38 9.47
C ASN A 285 23.58 11.02 8.70
N PRO A 286 23.37 12.35 8.84
CA PRO A 286 22.27 13.05 8.15
C PRO A 286 22.35 12.95 6.62
N GLU A 287 23.55 12.88 6.04
CA GLU A 287 23.72 12.72 4.58
C GLU A 287 23.21 11.35 4.10
N TYR A 288 23.51 10.29 4.86
CA TYR A 288 22.98 8.96 4.55
C TYR A 288 21.46 8.93 4.70
N HIS A 289 20.93 9.52 5.77
CA HIS A 289 19.48 9.63 5.95
C HIS A 289 18.82 10.34 4.76
N GLN A 290 19.39 11.47 4.32
CA GLN A 290 18.92 12.22 3.17
C GLN A 290 18.97 11.39 1.87
N LYS A 291 20.05 10.64 1.65
CA LYS A 291 20.19 9.78 0.47
C LYS A 291 19.02 8.79 0.37
N ILE A 292 18.73 8.06 1.46
CA ILE A 292 17.64 7.06 1.48
C ILE A 292 16.27 7.72 1.32
N ALA A 293 16.01 8.81 2.03
CA ALA A 293 14.78 9.57 1.95
C ALA A 293 14.47 10.03 0.51
N LYS A 294 15.46 10.64 -0.15
CA LYS A 294 15.34 11.10 -1.54
C LYS A 294 15.26 9.96 -2.55
N GLY A 295 16.05 8.91 -2.36
CA GLY A 295 16.01 7.73 -3.23
C GLY A 295 14.66 7.03 -3.18
N GLY A 296 14.08 6.86 -1.99
CA GLY A 296 12.72 6.35 -1.82
C GLY A 296 11.68 7.21 -2.52
N LYS A 297 11.76 8.55 -2.39
CA LYS A 297 10.88 9.48 -3.12
C LYS A 297 11.01 9.34 -4.63
N SER A 298 12.23 9.27 -5.14
CA SER A 298 12.50 9.07 -6.56
C SER A 298 11.92 7.74 -7.06
N PHE A 299 12.06 6.66 -6.28
CA PHE A 299 11.47 5.37 -6.60
C PHE A 299 9.94 5.46 -6.70
N PHE A 300 9.30 6.11 -5.72
CA PHE A 300 7.85 6.32 -5.72
C PHE A 300 7.38 7.15 -6.92
N ASP A 301 8.07 8.26 -7.22
CA ASP A 301 7.69 9.16 -8.31
C ASP A 301 7.81 8.49 -9.67
N ARG A 302 8.75 7.55 -9.83
CA ARG A 302 8.96 6.81 -11.07
C ARG A 302 8.00 5.63 -11.23
N HIS A 303 7.68 4.92 -10.15
CA HIS A 303 7.02 3.61 -10.25
C HIS A 303 5.68 3.51 -9.51
N CYS A 304 5.52 4.20 -8.39
CA CYS A 304 4.42 3.94 -7.47
C CYS A 304 3.26 4.93 -7.59
N THR A 305 3.39 6.05 -8.29
CA THR A 305 2.28 7.02 -8.47
C THR A 305 1.05 6.39 -9.15
N PRO A 306 -0.18 6.93 -8.98
CA PRO A 306 -1.37 6.36 -9.63
C PRO A 306 -1.20 6.27 -11.14
N GLN A 307 -0.57 7.28 -11.73
CA GLN A 307 -0.32 7.35 -13.17
C GLN A 307 0.73 6.31 -13.59
N ALA A 308 1.87 6.25 -12.91
CA ALA A 308 2.94 5.30 -13.24
C ALA A 308 2.47 3.84 -13.14
N GLN A 309 1.70 3.49 -12.09
CA GLN A 309 1.16 2.14 -11.96
C GLN A 309 0.13 1.81 -13.03
N SER A 310 -0.74 2.76 -13.36
CA SER A 310 -1.71 2.59 -14.44
C SER A 310 -1.01 2.39 -15.80
N GLU A 311 0.01 3.20 -16.10
CA GLU A 311 0.83 3.07 -17.31
C GLU A 311 1.55 1.72 -17.36
N TYR A 312 2.16 1.27 -16.26
CA TYR A 312 2.76 -0.07 -16.16
C TYR A 312 1.75 -1.17 -16.46
N ILE A 313 0.58 -1.14 -15.83
CA ILE A 313 -0.47 -2.15 -16.00
C ILE A 313 -0.96 -2.18 -17.45
N LEU A 314 -1.25 -1.01 -18.04
CA LEU A 314 -1.74 -0.89 -19.41
C LEU A 314 -0.68 -1.30 -20.44
N ASN A 315 0.59 -0.91 -20.26
CA ASN A 315 1.66 -1.33 -21.16
C ASN A 315 1.90 -2.84 -21.09
N THR A 316 1.85 -3.41 -19.88
CA THR A 316 2.06 -4.84 -19.66
C THR A 316 0.95 -5.67 -20.32
N ILE A 317 -0.31 -5.27 -20.17
CA ILE A 317 -1.43 -6.01 -20.79
C ILE A 317 -1.47 -5.85 -22.30
N LEU A 318 -1.13 -4.68 -22.83
CA LEU A 318 -1.09 -4.47 -24.28
C LEU A 318 0.13 -5.13 -24.94
N GLY A 319 1.17 -5.46 -24.17
CA GLY A 319 2.43 -6.01 -24.69
C GLY A 319 3.29 -4.92 -25.34
N THR A 320 3.13 -3.67 -24.90
CA THR A 320 3.80 -2.49 -25.46
C THR A 320 4.99 -2.02 -24.62
N GLY A 321 5.40 -2.80 -23.62
CA GLY A 321 6.56 -2.52 -22.77
C GLY A 321 7.74 -3.46 -23.01
N ASN A 322 8.85 -2.92 -23.52
CA ASN A 322 10.22 -3.30 -23.20
C ASN A 322 10.87 -2.11 -22.50
#